data_AF-A0A954JBT5-F1
#
_entry.id   AF-A0A954JBT5-F1
#
_cell.length_a   1.000
_cell.length_b   1.000
_cell.length_c   1.000
_cell.angle_alpha   90.00
_cell.angle_beta   90.00
_cell.angle_gamma   90.00
#
_symmetry.space_group_name_H-M   'P 1'
#
loop_
_entity.id
_entity.type
_entity.pdbx_description
1 polymer ?
#
loop_
_entity_poly.entity_id
_entity_poly.type
_entity_poly.pdbx_seq_one_letter_code
_entity_poly.pdbx_strand_id
1 'polypeptide(L)'
;PMPQRSQSTTALQALNLFNSPFVIERADVIAKRIEGQTAGNPADQVEQMFELVLGRPPEQTERSAAMDVIQQHGLSVLSRVLLNSNEFLFLP
;
A
#
# COMPACT_ATOMS: atom_id res chain seq x y z
N PRO A 1 34.63 -1.50 3.49
CA PRO A 1 33.89 -0.44 2.79
C PRO A 1 33.53 -0.88 1.37
N MET A 2 32.31 -1.40 1.18
CA MET A 2 31.79 -1.80 -0.14
C MET A 2 30.86 -0.69 -0.66
N PRO A 3 30.93 -0.33 -1.96
CA PRO A 3 30.18 0.80 -2.50
C PRO A 3 28.70 0.42 -2.69
N GLN A 4 27.82 1.16 -2.03
CA GLN A 4 26.37 1.04 -2.16
C GLN A 4 25.98 1.56 -3.55
N ARG A 5 25.66 0.67 -4.49
CA ARG A 5 25.08 1.05 -5.78
C ARG A 5 23.63 1.46 -5.54
N SER A 6 23.38 2.76 -5.56
CA SER A 6 22.04 3.32 -5.81
C SER A 6 21.64 2.94 -7.24
N GLN A 7 20.95 1.81 -7.41
CA GLN A 7 20.37 1.45 -8.71
C GLN A 7 19.13 2.31 -8.95
N SER A 8 19.32 3.39 -9.70
CA SER A 8 18.27 4.25 -10.27
C SER A 8 17.48 3.55 -11.39
N THR A 9 17.01 2.33 -11.17
CA THR A 9 16.23 1.52 -12.13
C THR A 9 14.81 1.19 -11.64
N THR A 10 14.47 1.54 -10.39
CA THR A 10 13.19 1.14 -9.75
C THR A 10 11.97 1.94 -10.21
N ALA A 11 12.12 3.22 -10.57
CA ALA A 11 10.98 4.07 -10.92
C ALA A 11 10.25 3.58 -12.19
N LEU A 12 10.96 2.99 -13.16
CA LEU A 12 10.35 2.56 -14.41
C LEU A 12 9.53 1.25 -14.26
N GLN A 13 9.94 0.36 -13.36
CA GLN A 13 9.20 -0.88 -13.08
C GLN A 13 8.00 -0.63 -12.15
N ALA A 14 8.16 0.24 -11.14
CA ALA A 14 7.04 0.71 -10.32
C ALA A 14 5.99 1.43 -11.19
N LEU A 15 6.41 2.25 -12.17
CA LEU A 15 5.49 2.92 -13.09
C LEU A 15 4.75 1.95 -14.05
N ASN A 16 5.40 0.87 -14.48
CA ASN A 16 4.74 -0.17 -15.28
C ASN A 16 3.72 -0.99 -14.45
N LEU A 17 4.01 -1.25 -13.17
CA LEU A 17 3.05 -1.85 -12.24
C LEU A 17 1.87 -0.90 -11.92
N PHE A 18 2.15 0.41 -11.81
CA PHE A 18 1.16 1.46 -11.58
C PHE A 18 0.10 1.54 -12.69
N ASN A 19 0.45 1.17 -13.93
CA ASN A 19 -0.46 1.18 -15.08
C ASN A 19 -1.00 -0.21 -15.46
N SER A 20 -0.63 -1.27 -14.74
CA SER A 20 -1.13 -2.60 -15.05
C SER A 20 -2.56 -2.77 -14.51
N PRO A 21 -3.56 -3.05 -15.38
CA PRO A 21 -4.95 -3.27 -14.97
C PRO A 21 -5.10 -4.32 -13.86
N PHE A 22 -4.18 -5.28 -13.81
CA PHE A 22 -4.13 -6.36 -12.83
C PHE A 22 -3.84 -5.89 -11.39
N VAL A 23 -2.95 -4.90 -11.21
CA VAL A 23 -2.64 -4.36 -9.87
C VAL A 23 -3.81 -3.52 -9.37
N ILE A 24 -4.43 -2.77 -10.27
CA ILE A 24 -5.64 -1.98 -10.00
C ILE A 24 -6.78 -2.89 -9.55
N GLU A 25 -7.06 -3.97 -10.30
CA GLU A 25 -8.13 -4.91 -9.98
C GLU A 25 -7.89 -5.61 -8.64
N ARG A 26 -6.65 -6.02 -8.36
CA ARG A 26 -6.29 -6.60 -7.06
C ARG A 26 -6.42 -5.61 -5.90
N ALA A 27 -6.02 -4.36 -6.10
CA ALA A 27 -6.18 -3.33 -5.08
C ALA A 27 -7.66 -3.11 -4.72
N ASP A 28 -8.55 -3.11 -5.72
CA ASP A 28 -9.99 -2.98 -5.49
C ASP A 28 -10.59 -4.21 -4.79
N VAL A 29 -10.14 -5.42 -5.13
CA VAL A 29 -10.56 -6.64 -4.41
C VAL A 29 -10.09 -6.63 -2.96
N ILE A 30 -8.86 -6.20 -2.72
CA ILE A 30 -8.29 -6.08 -1.36
C ILE A 30 -9.08 -5.04 -0.55
N ALA A 31 -9.34 -3.87 -1.12
CA ALA A 31 -10.12 -2.82 -0.46
C ALA A 31 -11.53 -3.30 -0.10
N LYS A 32 -12.26 -3.93 -1.04
CA LYS A 32 -13.60 -4.48 -0.78
C LYS A 32 -13.60 -5.53 0.33
N ARG A 33 -12.56 -6.38 0.39
CA ARG A 33 -12.41 -7.36 1.46
C ARG A 33 -12.28 -6.69 2.82
N ILE A 34 -11.46 -5.64 2.91
CA ILE A 34 -11.21 -4.92 4.17
C ILE A 34 -12.44 -4.12 4.60
N GLU A 35 -13.16 -3.48 3.67
CA GLU A 35 -14.44 -2.81 3.96
C GLU A 35 -15.45 -3.75 4.61
N GLY A 36 -15.57 -4.98 4.09
CA GLY A 36 -16.47 -6.00 4.64
C GLY A 36 -16.06 -6.53 6.02
N GLN A 37 -14.79 -6.38 6.42
CA GLN A 37 -14.26 -6.92 7.68
C GLN A 37 -14.20 -5.89 8.82
N THR A 38 -14.24 -4.61 8.51
CA THR A 38 -13.92 -3.52 9.47
C THR A 38 -15.12 -2.69 9.90
N ALA A 39 -16.33 -3.09 9.49
CA ALA A 39 -17.58 -2.38 9.78
C ALA A 39 -17.55 -0.86 9.47
N GLY A 40 -16.65 -0.43 8.57
CA GLY A 40 -16.47 0.98 8.20
C GLY A 40 -15.60 1.81 9.15
N ASN A 41 -14.91 1.23 10.12
CA ASN A 41 -13.96 1.96 10.97
C ASN A 41 -12.62 2.20 10.24
N PRO A 42 -12.25 3.46 9.92
CA PRO A 42 -11.04 3.74 9.14
C PRO A 42 -9.75 3.31 9.84
N ALA A 43 -9.71 3.34 11.19
CA ALA A 43 -8.54 2.89 11.93
C ALA A 43 -8.26 1.40 11.72
N ASP A 44 -9.31 0.57 11.81
CA ASP A 44 -9.21 -0.87 11.61
C ASP A 44 -8.92 -1.19 10.14
N GLN A 45 -9.43 -0.38 9.22
CA GLN A 45 -9.11 -0.48 7.79
C GLN A 45 -7.63 -0.26 7.50
N VAL A 46 -7.00 0.74 8.12
CA VAL A 46 -5.57 0.99 7.98
C VAL A 46 -4.77 -0.17 8.53
N GLU A 47 -5.05 -0.62 9.76
CA GLU A 47 -4.30 -1.72 10.38
C GLU A 47 -4.39 -3.01 9.56
N GLN A 48 -5.61 -3.42 9.16
CA GLN A 48 -5.81 -4.62 8.34
C GLN A 48 -5.15 -4.50 6.95
N MET A 49 -5.12 -3.31 6.35
CA MET A 49 -4.48 -3.10 5.05
C MET A 49 -2.96 -3.27 5.14
N PHE A 50 -2.34 -2.70 6.17
CA PHE A 50 -0.91 -2.82 6.40
C PHE A 50 -0.51 -4.27 6.72
N GLU A 51 -1.26 -4.96 7.57
CA GLU A 51 -0.99 -6.37 7.85
C GLU A 51 -1.14 -7.24 6.60
N LEU A 52 -2.15 -6.98 5.77
CA LEU A 52 -2.40 -7.77 4.57
C LEU A 52 -1.38 -7.51 3.45
N VAL A 53 -0.91 -6.28 3.30
CA VAL A 53 0.01 -5.89 2.20
C VAL A 53 1.48 -5.98 2.61
N LEU A 54 1.83 -5.51 3.80
CA LEU A 54 3.22 -5.42 4.28
C LEU A 54 3.56 -6.46 5.36
N GLY A 55 2.57 -7.20 5.89
CA GLY A 55 2.81 -8.24 6.90
C GLY A 55 3.15 -7.70 8.30
N ARG A 56 2.94 -6.39 8.53
CA ARG A 56 3.18 -5.72 9.81
C ARG A 56 2.13 -4.64 10.08
N PRO A 57 1.91 -4.23 11.33
CA PRO A 57 1.09 -3.06 11.63
C PRO A 57 1.76 -1.76 11.13
N PRO A 58 0.96 -0.70 10.88
CA PRO A 58 1.47 0.61 10.51
C PRO A 58 2.19 1.27 11.70
N GLU A 59 3.23 2.05 11.41
CA GLU A 59 3.78 2.99 12.39
C GLU A 59 2.83 4.17 12.63
N GLN A 60 3.02 4.93 13.71
CA GLN A 60 2.11 6.03 14.08
C GLN A 60 2.02 7.12 12.99
N THR A 61 3.13 7.39 12.31
CA THR A 61 3.23 8.35 11.20
C THR A 61 2.53 7.82 9.95
N GLU A 62 2.78 6.56 9.59
CA GLU A 62 2.13 5.88 8.48
C GLU A 62 0.63 5.77 8.67
N ARG A 63 0.18 5.46 9.89
CA ARG A 63 -1.23 5.40 10.25
C ARG A 63 -1.92 6.73 10.02
N SER A 64 -1.32 7.82 10.49
CA SER A 64 -1.89 9.17 10.30
C SER A 64 -2.00 9.51 8.81
N ALA A 65 -0.93 9.27 8.04
CA ALA A 65 -0.94 9.52 6.60
C ALA A 65 -1.95 8.63 5.85
N ALA A 66 -2.09 7.36 6.25
CA ALA A 66 -3.04 6.43 5.65
C ALA A 66 -4.49 6.81 5.93
N MET A 67 -4.78 7.31 7.13
CA MET A 67 -6.10 7.85 7.50
C MET A 67 -6.47 9.05 6.61
N ASP A 68 -5.52 9.96 6.38
CA ASP A 68 -5.71 11.11 5.48
C ASP A 68 -5.98 10.66 4.05
N VAL A 69 -5.27 9.64 3.56
CA VAL A 69 -5.49 9.06 2.23
C VAL A 69 -6.88 8.43 2.11
N ILE A 70 -7.31 7.64 3.10
CA ILE A 70 -8.67 7.05 3.10
C ILE A 70 -9.71 8.17 3.05
N GLN A 71 -9.55 9.23 3.85
CA GLN A 71 -10.51 10.33 3.90
C GLN A 71 -10.59 11.10 2.57
N GLN A 72 -9.46 11.32 1.90
CA GLN A 72 -9.40 12.14 0.68
C GLN A 72 -9.69 11.34 -0.60
N HIS A 73 -9.32 10.06 -0.63
CA HIS A 73 -9.26 9.28 -1.85
C HIS A 73 -9.88 7.87 -1.74
N GLY A 74 -10.27 7.44 -0.55
CA GLY A 74 -10.89 6.14 -0.30
C GLY A 74 -9.88 4.99 -0.16
N LEU A 75 -10.41 3.84 0.24
CA LEU A 75 -9.61 2.68 0.63
C LEU A 75 -8.85 2.02 -0.53
N SER A 76 -9.44 2.01 -1.72
CA SER A 76 -8.78 1.51 -2.94
C SER A 76 -7.47 2.24 -3.24
N VAL A 77 -7.42 3.55 -2.98
CA VAL A 77 -6.21 4.34 -3.21
C VAL A 77 -5.14 4.00 -2.19
N LEU A 78 -5.50 3.81 -0.91
CA LEU A 78 -4.55 3.32 0.10
C LEU A 78 -3.94 1.97 -0.31
N SER A 79 -4.75 1.02 -0.79
CA SER A 79 -4.25 -0.28 -1.26
C SER A 79 -3.24 -0.13 -2.40
N ARG A 80 -3.51 0.75 -3.38
CA ARG A 80 -2.56 1.04 -4.47
C ARG A 80 -1.27 1.69 -3.97
N VAL A 81 -1.35 2.63 -3.03
CA VAL A 81 -0.17 3.28 -2.45
C VAL A 81 0.74 2.25 -1.80
N LEU A 82 0.18 1.34 -1.00
CA LEU A 82 0.96 0.31 -0.30
C LEU A 82 1.56 -0.73 -1.27
N LEU A 83 0.80 -1.17 -2.28
CA LEU A 83 1.30 -2.09 -3.32
C LEU A 83 2.42 -1.48 -4.19
N ASN A 84 2.52 -0.16 -4.25
CA ASN A 84 3.59 0.55 -4.96
C ASN A 84 4.66 1.11 -4.03
N SER A 85 4.57 0.86 -2.72
CA SER A 85 5.59 1.28 -1.77
C SER A 85 6.89 0.52 -2.02
N ASN A 86 8.02 1.20 -1.79
CA ASN A 86 9.33 0.56 -1.87
C ASN A 86 9.41 -0.67 -0.96
N GLU A 87 8.75 -0.62 0.20
CA GLU A 87 8.73 -1.74 1.14
C GLU A 87 8.04 -2.99 0.59
N PHE A 88 6.94 -2.84 -0.17
CA PHE A 88 6.32 -3.97 -0.85
C PHE A 88 7.16 -4.51 -2.00
N LEU A 89 7.84 -3.61 -2.74
CA LEU A 89 8.66 -3.97 -3.90
C LEU A 89 10.02 -4.56 -3.52
N PHE A 90 10.51 -4.25 -2.33
CA PHE A 90 11.77 -4.75 -1.77
C PHE A 90 11.48 -5.53 -0.47
N LEU A 91 11.01 -6.76 -0.62
CA LEU A 91 11.15 -7.76 0.44
C LEU A 91 12.66 -7.98 0.68
N PRO A 92 13.20 -7.80 1.90
CA PRO A 92 14.60 -8.12 2.21
C PRO A 92 14.91 -9.61 2.08
#